data_AF-A0A915A1C0-F1
#
_entry.id   AF-A0A915A1C0-F1
#
_cell.length_a   1.000
_cell.length_b   1.000
_cell.length_c   1.000
_cell.angle_alpha   90.00
_cell.angle_beta   90.00
_cell.angle_gamma   90.00
#
_symmetry.space_group_name_H-M   'P 1'
#
loop_
_entity.id
_entity.type
_entity.pdbx_description
1 polymer ?
#
loop_
_entity_poly.entity_id
_entity_poly.type
_entity_poly.pdbx_seq_one_letter_code
_entity_poly.pdbx_strand_id
1 'polypeptide(L)'
;MERFIGLFAAFVPLKMSIDEHNKYGAALWFDELWYFYNLVEMNSSWECRIQCIFSAISEYCPGYIDWTPKHTIIFSKLLRTLNLSVRDGKISVGDGTGMGSETAGAEWIVWMLGGPNDSAEKHLSRVIRCIESFLHPLHDGLHTVTLQSFLAALVSEMVRRVRIERVRKKTKRKVPEWMRLTDKQIESFVSMLLPSVIYSAFSTVETSLPSCILRYLAFLAPNLVLPRVLD
;
A
#
# COMPACT_ATOMS: atom_id res chain seq x y z
N MET A 1 -3.79 7.42 -24.72
CA MET A 1 -3.28 7.57 -23.34
C MET A 1 -2.62 6.29 -22.83
N GLU A 2 -3.32 5.15 -22.85
CA GLU A 2 -2.80 3.87 -22.38
C GLU A 2 -1.44 3.44 -22.98
N ARG A 3 -1.28 3.51 -24.30
CA ARG A 3 0.01 3.22 -24.96
C ARG A 3 1.14 4.13 -24.49
N PHE A 4 0.86 5.43 -24.30
CA PHE A 4 1.84 6.40 -23.81
C PHE A 4 2.27 6.05 -22.39
N ILE A 5 1.32 5.88 -21.47
CA ILE A 5 1.63 5.52 -20.07
C ILE A 5 2.31 4.15 -19.99
N GLY A 6 1.92 3.20 -20.84
CA GLY A 6 2.58 1.90 -20.95
C GLY A 6 4.06 2.00 -21.31
N LEU A 7 4.40 2.78 -22.35
CA LEU A 7 5.79 3.03 -22.72
C LEU A 7 6.52 3.84 -21.65
N PHE A 8 5.88 4.89 -21.12
CA PHE A 8 6.48 5.73 -20.10
C PHE A 8 6.85 4.92 -18.85
N ALA A 9 5.93 4.11 -18.32
CA ALA A 9 6.18 3.23 -17.18
C ALA A 9 7.31 2.21 -17.43
N ALA A 10 7.50 1.78 -18.67
CA ALA A 10 8.55 0.83 -19.03
C ALA A 10 9.95 1.48 -19.10
N PHE A 11 10.04 2.76 -19.45
CA PHE A 11 11.31 3.43 -19.77
C PHE A 11 11.70 4.56 -18.80
N VAL A 12 10.78 5.05 -17.97
CA VAL A 12 11.07 6.15 -17.04
C VAL A 12 12.15 5.74 -16.03
N PRO A 13 13.26 6.48 -15.92
CA PRO A 13 14.29 6.17 -14.95
C PRO A 13 13.86 6.59 -13.54
N LEU A 14 13.69 5.60 -12.65
CA LEU A 14 13.24 5.83 -11.26
C LEU A 14 14.30 5.60 -10.20
N LYS A 15 15.42 4.95 -10.56
CA LYS A 15 16.56 4.72 -9.65
C LYS A 15 17.60 5.81 -9.84
N MET A 16 17.29 6.99 -9.31
CA MET A 16 18.15 8.17 -9.39
C MET A 16 18.31 8.79 -7.99
N SER A 17 19.39 9.52 -7.79
CA SER A 17 19.56 10.40 -6.63
C SER A 17 18.59 11.59 -6.68
N ILE A 18 18.44 12.30 -5.56
CA ILE A 18 17.62 13.52 -5.49
C ILE A 18 18.08 14.56 -6.52
N ASP A 19 19.40 14.78 -6.63
CA ASP A 19 19.97 15.76 -7.57
C ASP A 19 19.72 15.37 -9.04
N GLU A 20 19.83 14.08 -9.36
CA GLU A 20 19.50 13.57 -10.70
C GLU A 20 17.99 13.69 -10.98
N HIS A 21 17.13 13.41 -10.01
CA HIS A 21 15.69 13.59 -10.18
C HIS A 21 15.30 15.05 -10.40
N ASN A 22 15.97 15.99 -9.74
CA ASN A 22 15.78 17.43 -9.92
C ASN A 22 16.17 17.90 -11.32
N LYS A 23 17.19 17.29 -11.94
CA LYS A 23 17.75 17.75 -13.22
C LYS A 23 17.24 16.99 -14.44
N TYR A 24 17.05 15.67 -14.30
CA TYR A 24 16.82 14.75 -15.40
C TYR A 24 15.65 13.79 -15.19
N GLY A 25 15.13 13.70 -13.96
CA GLY A 25 14.13 12.71 -13.58
C GLY A 25 12.77 13.33 -13.30
N ALA A 26 12.26 13.08 -12.10
CA ALA A 26 10.87 13.33 -11.75
C ALA A 26 10.47 14.80 -11.76
N ALA A 27 11.41 15.74 -11.57
CA ALA A 27 11.11 17.16 -11.70
C ALA A 27 10.59 17.56 -13.11
N LEU A 28 10.84 16.74 -14.14
CA LEU A 28 10.41 17.01 -15.51
C LEU A 28 9.02 16.47 -15.88
N TRP A 29 8.43 15.60 -15.06
CA TRP A 29 7.21 14.88 -15.44
C TRP A 29 6.23 14.63 -14.28
N PHE A 30 6.64 14.87 -13.03
CA PHE A 30 5.83 14.54 -11.87
C PHE A 30 4.50 15.28 -11.86
N ASP A 31 4.51 16.59 -12.12
CA ASP A 31 3.30 17.42 -12.05
C ASP A 31 2.28 17.02 -13.11
N GLU A 32 2.72 16.75 -14.35
CA GLU A 32 1.86 16.27 -15.43
C GLU A 32 1.31 14.88 -15.12
N LEU A 33 2.16 13.96 -14.65
CA LEU A 33 1.71 12.60 -14.32
C LEU A 33 0.74 12.60 -13.13
N TRP A 34 0.97 13.48 -12.16
CA TRP A 34 0.08 13.69 -11.03
C TRP A 34 -1.25 14.29 -11.47
N TYR A 35 -1.23 15.26 -12.38
CA TYR A 35 -2.45 15.82 -12.99
C TYR A 35 -3.30 14.72 -13.62
N PHE A 36 -2.69 13.85 -14.44
CA PHE A 36 -3.41 12.73 -15.04
C PHE A 36 -3.93 11.76 -13.99
N TYR A 37 -3.12 11.39 -12.99
CA TYR A 37 -3.57 10.53 -11.91
C TYR A 37 -4.78 11.10 -11.16
N ASN A 38 -4.78 12.41 -10.89
CA ASN A 38 -5.87 13.08 -10.20
C ASN A 38 -7.15 13.14 -11.04
N LEU A 39 -7.02 13.41 -12.35
CA LEU A 39 -8.15 13.53 -13.28
C LEU A 39 -8.92 12.22 -13.50
N VAL A 40 -8.28 11.07 -13.33
CA VAL A 40 -8.91 9.76 -13.57
C VAL A 40 -9.99 9.47 -12.53
N GLU A 41 -11.25 9.46 -12.93
CA GLU A 41 -12.35 9.13 -12.00
C GLU A 41 -12.77 7.65 -12.03
N MET A 42 -12.39 6.91 -13.08
CA MET A 42 -12.76 5.49 -13.31
C MET A 42 -11.51 4.62 -13.38
N ASN A 43 -11.56 3.36 -12.91
CA ASN A 43 -10.43 2.40 -12.81
C ASN A 43 -9.85 2.06 -14.20
N SER A 44 -9.25 3.04 -14.85
CA SER A 44 -8.68 2.89 -16.18
C SER A 44 -7.42 2.04 -16.08
N SER A 45 -7.18 1.20 -17.09
CA SER A 45 -6.03 0.29 -17.13
C SER A 45 -4.67 1.00 -16.99
N TRP A 46 -4.61 2.30 -17.29
CA TRP A 46 -3.39 3.10 -17.18
C TRP A 46 -3.22 3.80 -15.81
N GLU A 47 -4.26 3.88 -14.97
CA GLU A 47 -4.15 4.37 -13.58
C GLU A 47 -3.19 3.49 -12.78
N CYS A 48 -3.34 2.17 -12.88
CA CYS A 48 -2.48 1.18 -12.24
C CYS A 48 -1.01 1.35 -12.63
N ARG A 49 -0.72 1.70 -13.89
CA ARG A 49 0.66 1.94 -14.35
C ARG A 49 1.26 3.21 -13.73
N ILE A 50 0.46 4.26 -13.58
CA ILE A 50 0.91 5.47 -12.88
C ILE A 50 1.16 5.16 -11.39
N GLN A 51 0.29 4.37 -10.75
CA GLN A 51 0.49 3.90 -9.38
C GLN A 51 1.81 3.14 -9.24
N CYS A 52 2.15 2.25 -10.17
CA CYS A 52 3.45 1.55 -10.16
C CYS A 52 4.64 2.52 -10.23
N ILE A 53 4.56 3.58 -11.04
CA ILE A 53 5.62 4.60 -11.13
C ILE A 53 5.76 5.33 -9.78
N PHE A 54 4.66 5.78 -9.20
CA PHE A 54 4.66 6.52 -7.94
C PHE A 54 5.07 5.67 -6.73
N SER A 55 4.66 4.40 -6.72
CA SER A 55 5.15 3.41 -5.77
C SER A 55 6.67 3.25 -5.88
N ALA A 56 7.15 2.97 -7.09
CA ALA A 56 8.56 2.71 -7.34
C ALA A 56 9.46 3.90 -7.01
N ILE A 57 9.07 5.14 -7.34
CA ILE A 57 9.86 6.31 -6.95
C ILE A 57 9.86 6.53 -5.42
N SER A 58 8.73 6.24 -4.76
CA SER A 58 8.64 6.32 -3.28
C SER A 58 9.56 5.29 -2.61
N GLU A 59 9.67 4.09 -3.19
CA GLU A 59 10.67 3.12 -2.76
C GLU A 59 12.10 3.58 -3.09
N TYR A 60 12.37 3.96 -4.34
CA TYR A 60 13.72 4.13 -4.86
C TYR A 60 14.39 5.40 -4.37
N CYS A 61 13.62 6.47 -4.16
CA CYS A 61 14.09 7.73 -3.61
C CYS A 61 13.16 8.21 -2.46
N PRO A 62 13.15 7.52 -1.31
CA PRO A 62 12.29 7.88 -0.18
C PRO A 62 12.55 9.30 0.30
N GLY A 63 11.48 10.07 0.49
CA GLY A 63 11.54 11.46 0.95
C GLY A 63 11.78 12.49 -0.14
N TYR A 64 11.89 12.09 -1.42
CA TYR A 64 11.98 13.04 -2.54
C TYR A 64 10.65 13.76 -2.82
N ILE A 65 9.55 13.00 -2.91
CA ILE A 65 8.21 13.58 -3.10
C ILE A 65 7.52 13.71 -1.75
N ASP A 66 7.01 14.91 -1.44
CA ASP A 66 6.05 15.10 -0.35
C ASP A 66 4.64 14.68 -0.82
N TRP A 67 4.22 13.52 -0.33
CA TRP A 67 2.89 12.96 -0.58
C TRP A 67 1.81 13.52 0.34
N THR A 68 2.17 14.27 1.40
CA THR A 68 1.23 14.76 2.42
C THR A 68 0.01 15.47 1.84
N PRO A 69 0.15 16.42 0.87
CA PRO A 69 -1.00 17.12 0.30
C PRO A 69 -1.90 16.23 -0.56
N LYS A 70 -1.43 15.02 -0.89
CA LYS A 70 -2.00 14.10 -1.87
C LYS A 70 -2.65 12.88 -1.22
N HIS A 71 -2.43 12.65 0.09
CA HIS A 71 -2.91 11.46 0.80
C HIS A 71 -4.41 11.20 0.61
N THR A 72 -5.28 12.21 0.75
CA THR A 72 -6.72 12.04 0.56
C THR A 72 -7.05 11.39 -0.78
N ILE A 73 -6.45 11.89 -1.87
CA ILE A 73 -6.67 11.39 -3.24
C ILE A 73 -6.11 9.98 -3.38
N ILE A 74 -4.87 9.76 -2.91
CA ILE A 74 -4.18 8.47 -3.02
C ILE A 74 -4.97 7.37 -2.31
N PHE A 75 -5.29 7.55 -1.03
CA PHE A 75 -5.98 6.54 -0.23
C PHE A 75 -7.43 6.32 -0.69
N SER A 76 -8.12 7.35 -1.18
CA SER A 76 -9.48 7.20 -1.73
C SER A 76 -9.48 6.37 -3.01
N LYS A 77 -8.50 6.59 -3.90
CA LYS A 77 -8.34 5.81 -5.12
C LYS A 77 -7.92 4.37 -4.83
N LEU A 78 -7.00 4.16 -3.89
CA LEU A 78 -6.59 2.80 -3.47
C LEU A 78 -7.77 2.03 -2.84
N LEU A 79 -8.59 2.67 -2.00
CA LEU A 79 -9.79 2.04 -1.45
C LEU A 79 -10.77 1.62 -2.55
N ARG A 80 -10.95 2.44 -3.59
CA ARG A 80 -11.79 2.11 -4.75
C ARG A 80 -11.28 0.91 -5.54
N THR A 81 -9.95 0.70 -5.60
CA THR A 81 -9.38 -0.48 -6.28
C THR A 81 -9.66 -1.80 -5.57
N LEU A 82 -10.00 -1.77 -4.28
CA LEU A 82 -10.38 -2.96 -3.51
C LEU A 82 -11.80 -3.47 -3.87
N ASN A 83 -12.51 -2.76 -4.76
CA ASN A 83 -13.80 -3.13 -5.36
C ASN A 83 -14.83 -3.71 -4.37
N LEU A 84 -14.95 -3.08 -3.21
CA LEU A 84 -15.92 -3.47 -2.18
C LEU A 84 -17.34 -3.24 -2.70
N SER A 85 -18.15 -4.29 -2.83
CA SER A 85 -19.58 -4.14 -3.11
C SER A 85 -20.28 -3.64 -1.84
N VAL A 86 -20.51 -2.33 -1.74
CA VAL A 86 -21.09 -1.71 -0.53
C VAL A 86 -22.62 -1.92 -0.41
N ARG A 87 -23.30 -2.52 -1.40
CA ARG A 87 -24.75 -2.74 -1.36
C ARG A 87 -25.18 -4.01 -2.07
N ASP A 88 -25.86 -4.90 -1.33
CA ASP A 88 -26.66 -5.97 -1.92
C ASP A 88 -27.61 -5.38 -2.97
N GLY A 89 -27.55 -5.90 -4.20
CA GLY A 89 -28.51 -5.58 -5.25
C GLY A 89 -28.19 -4.42 -6.19
N LYS A 90 -26.98 -3.81 -6.16
CA LYS A 90 -26.52 -2.93 -7.26
C LYS A 90 -25.30 -3.52 -7.97
N ILE A 91 -25.39 -3.51 -9.30
CA ILE A 91 -24.35 -3.90 -10.26
C ILE A 91 -23.05 -3.17 -9.91
N SER A 92 -21.95 -3.92 -9.83
CA SER A 92 -20.58 -3.39 -9.73
C SER A 92 -20.39 -2.23 -10.71
N VAL A 93 -20.14 -1.02 -10.23
CA VAL A 93 -19.77 0.11 -11.08
C VAL A 93 -18.28 0.00 -11.34
N GLY A 94 -17.93 -0.82 -12.33
CA GLY A 94 -16.56 -1.15 -12.72
C GLY A 94 -16.50 -2.57 -13.25
N ASP A 95 -15.94 -2.74 -14.44
CA ASP A 95 -15.84 -3.99 -15.20
C ASP A 95 -14.75 -4.93 -14.69
N GLY A 96 -14.14 -4.65 -13.53
CA GLY A 96 -13.11 -5.51 -12.92
C GLY A 96 -11.82 -5.66 -13.74
N THR A 97 -11.73 -5.02 -14.90
CA THR A 97 -10.59 -5.11 -15.85
C THR A 97 -9.45 -4.16 -15.49
N GLY A 98 -9.68 -3.22 -14.57
CA GLY A 98 -8.69 -2.26 -14.07
C GLY A 98 -8.15 -2.61 -12.69
N MET A 99 -7.89 -3.89 -12.40
CA MET A 99 -7.24 -4.31 -11.15
C MET A 99 -5.97 -3.48 -10.94
N GLY A 100 -6.07 -2.50 -10.04
CA GLY A 100 -4.90 -1.89 -9.43
C GLY A 100 -4.05 -3.02 -8.89
N SER A 101 -2.74 -2.94 -9.10
CA SER A 101 -1.83 -3.90 -8.50
C SER A 101 -1.90 -3.69 -6.99
N GLU A 102 -2.63 -4.56 -6.27
CA GLU A 102 -2.72 -4.57 -4.81
C GLU A 102 -1.33 -4.43 -4.19
N THR A 103 -0.33 -5.01 -4.85
CA THR A 103 1.09 -4.90 -4.50
C THR A 103 1.67 -3.49 -4.67
N ALA A 104 1.41 -2.80 -5.79
CA ALA A 104 1.90 -1.42 -5.99
C ALA A 104 1.20 -0.44 -5.06
N GLY A 105 -0.11 -0.64 -4.79
CA GLY A 105 -0.84 0.16 -3.81
C GLY A 105 -0.28 -0.03 -2.40
N ALA A 106 -0.07 -1.28 -1.99
CA ALA A 106 0.54 -1.62 -0.71
C ALA A 106 1.96 -1.06 -0.56
N GLU A 107 2.80 -1.17 -1.58
CA GLU A 107 4.15 -0.61 -1.61
C GLU A 107 4.12 0.90 -1.48
N TRP A 108 3.30 1.59 -2.27
CA TRP A 108 3.19 3.03 -2.17
C TRP A 108 2.75 3.48 -0.77
N ILE A 109 1.75 2.83 -0.19
CA ILE A 109 1.30 3.09 1.19
C ILE A 109 2.47 2.91 2.16
N VAL A 110 3.14 1.76 2.14
CA VAL A 110 4.22 1.44 3.07
C VAL A 110 5.33 2.46 2.96
N TRP A 111 5.73 2.89 1.76
CA TRP A 111 6.79 3.87 1.58
C TRP A 111 6.38 5.32 1.89
N MET A 112 5.10 5.62 2.11
CA MET A 112 4.63 6.90 2.66
C MET A 112 4.64 6.94 4.20
N LEU A 113 4.75 5.79 4.88
CA LEU A 113 4.73 5.73 6.35
C LEU A 113 6.04 6.24 6.99
N GLY A 114 6.02 6.43 8.30
CA GLY A 114 7.19 6.82 9.08
C GLY A 114 7.45 8.32 9.09
N GLY A 115 8.51 8.69 9.79
CA GLY A 115 8.85 10.07 10.07
C GLY A 115 7.87 10.81 10.98
N PRO A 116 8.00 12.14 11.14
CA PRO A 116 7.28 12.89 12.16
C PRO A 116 5.81 13.15 11.80
N ASN A 117 5.45 13.04 10.52
CA ASN A 117 4.09 13.28 10.04
C ASN A 117 3.30 11.97 9.99
N ASP A 118 2.29 11.84 10.85
CA ASP A 118 1.44 10.66 10.96
C ASP A 118 0.26 10.65 9.95
N SER A 119 0.23 11.60 9.01
CA SER A 119 -0.88 11.74 8.05
C SER A 119 -1.12 10.46 7.24
N ALA A 120 -0.07 9.81 6.72
CA ALA A 120 -0.23 8.58 5.94
C ALA A 120 -0.78 7.43 6.82
N GLU A 121 -0.31 7.30 8.06
CA GLU A 121 -0.77 6.31 9.03
C GLU A 121 -2.25 6.52 9.39
N LYS A 122 -2.67 7.77 9.61
CA LYS A 122 -4.09 8.12 9.85
C LYS A 122 -4.99 7.74 8.68
N HIS A 123 -4.56 7.99 7.45
CA HIS A 123 -5.33 7.62 6.27
C HIS A 123 -5.40 6.10 6.10
N LEU A 124 -4.29 5.40 6.33
CA LEU A 124 -4.26 3.94 6.33
C LEU A 124 -5.22 3.37 7.39
N SER A 125 -5.20 3.90 8.61
CA SER A 125 -6.11 3.50 9.69
C SER A 125 -7.58 3.63 9.29
N ARG A 126 -7.94 4.70 8.58
CA ARG A 126 -9.29 4.87 8.03
C ARG A 126 -9.61 3.82 6.99
N VAL A 127 -8.69 3.52 6.06
CA VAL A 127 -8.87 2.46 5.06
C VAL A 127 -9.07 1.10 5.73
N ILE A 128 -8.23 0.74 6.71
CA ILE A 128 -8.33 -0.52 7.43
C ILE A 128 -9.66 -0.65 8.16
N ARG A 129 -10.10 0.41 8.84
CA ARG A 129 -11.42 0.46 9.48
C ARG A 129 -12.57 0.32 8.49
N CYS A 130 -12.44 0.88 7.29
CA CYS A 130 -13.45 0.73 6.24
C CYS A 130 -13.57 -0.70 5.71
N ILE A 131 -12.47 -1.46 5.66
CA ILE A 131 -12.45 -2.85 5.15
C ILE A 131 -12.65 -3.90 6.25
N GLU A 132 -12.47 -3.56 7.52
CA GLU A 132 -12.51 -4.48 8.66
C GLU A 132 -13.80 -5.32 8.70
N SER A 133 -14.96 -4.68 8.50
CA SER A 133 -16.25 -5.39 8.50
C SER A 133 -16.38 -6.40 7.35
N PHE A 134 -15.70 -6.18 6.21
CA PHE A 134 -15.75 -7.08 5.05
C PHE A 134 -14.84 -8.30 5.20
N LEU A 135 -13.94 -8.29 6.19
CA LEU A 135 -13.03 -9.39 6.53
C LEU A 135 -13.59 -10.31 7.61
N HIS A 136 -14.75 -9.97 8.19
CA HIS A 136 -15.44 -10.82 9.15
C HIS A 136 -15.91 -12.12 8.45
N PRO A 137 -15.70 -13.32 9.03
CA PRO A 137 -16.05 -14.59 8.39
C PRO A 137 -17.52 -14.70 7.93
N LEU A 138 -18.43 -14.04 8.65
CA LEU A 138 -19.85 -13.99 8.27
C LEU A 138 -20.14 -13.21 6.98
N HIS A 139 -19.18 -12.44 6.49
CA HIS A 139 -19.29 -11.62 5.27
C HIS A 139 -18.35 -12.09 4.17
N ASP A 140 -17.91 -13.35 4.21
CA ASP A 140 -17.05 -13.94 3.19
C ASP A 140 -17.70 -13.83 1.79
N GLY A 141 -16.87 -13.58 0.78
CA GLY A 141 -17.32 -13.39 -0.60
C GLY A 141 -16.16 -13.15 -1.57
N LEU A 142 -16.46 -12.78 -2.80
CA LEU A 142 -15.44 -12.55 -3.85
C LEU A 142 -14.41 -11.48 -3.44
N HIS A 143 -14.81 -10.47 -2.66
CA HIS A 143 -13.94 -9.43 -2.12
C HIS A 143 -12.93 -9.94 -1.10
N THR A 144 -13.18 -11.09 -0.47
CA THR A 144 -12.34 -11.62 0.63
C THR A 144 -10.92 -11.91 0.15
N VAL A 145 -10.77 -12.54 -1.03
CA VAL A 145 -9.46 -12.86 -1.60
C VAL A 145 -8.67 -11.59 -1.97
N THR A 146 -9.34 -10.58 -2.54
CA THR A 146 -8.75 -9.27 -2.87
C THR A 146 -8.26 -8.55 -1.61
N LEU A 147 -9.08 -8.52 -0.56
CA LEU A 147 -8.69 -7.90 0.71
C LEU A 147 -7.55 -8.65 1.41
N GLN A 148 -7.59 -9.98 1.43
CA GLN A 148 -6.50 -10.80 1.96
C GLN A 148 -5.20 -10.59 1.18
N SER A 149 -5.28 -10.49 -0.15
CA SER A 149 -4.11 -10.26 -1.02
C SER A 149 -3.53 -8.87 -0.82
N PHE A 150 -4.37 -7.84 -0.68
CA PHE A 150 -3.94 -6.49 -0.30
C PHE A 150 -3.26 -6.47 1.08
N LEU A 151 -3.85 -7.10 2.09
CA LEU A 151 -3.25 -7.20 3.44
C LEU A 151 -1.92 -7.96 3.41
N ALA A 152 -1.83 -9.07 2.67
CA ALA A 152 -0.60 -9.82 2.50
C ALA A 152 0.50 -8.97 1.84
N ALA A 153 0.16 -8.23 0.78
CA ALA A 153 1.08 -7.32 0.13
C ALA A 153 1.55 -6.21 1.09
N LEU A 154 0.63 -5.60 1.83
CA LEU A 154 0.92 -4.51 2.78
C LEU A 154 1.89 -4.96 3.88
N VAL A 155 1.63 -6.11 4.51
CA VAL A 155 2.47 -6.61 5.61
C VAL A 155 3.81 -7.14 5.08
N SER A 156 3.82 -7.84 3.94
CA SER A 156 5.06 -8.29 3.29
C SER A 156 6.00 -7.12 3.00
N GLU A 157 5.43 -6.03 2.49
CA GLU A 157 6.15 -4.84 2.10
C GLU A 157 6.65 -4.05 3.32
N MET A 158 5.86 -3.98 4.39
CA MET A 158 6.30 -3.44 5.67
C MET A 158 7.51 -4.21 6.24
N VAL A 159 7.47 -5.55 6.25
CA VAL A 159 8.62 -6.39 6.65
C VAL A 159 9.84 -6.09 5.77
N ARG A 160 9.64 -5.95 4.45
CA ARG A 160 10.72 -5.63 3.51
C ARG A 160 11.36 -4.27 3.83
N ARG A 161 10.55 -3.23 4.05
CA ARG A 161 11.01 -1.89 4.44
C ARG A 161 11.78 -1.92 5.77
N VAL A 162 11.22 -2.56 6.80
CA VAL A 162 11.88 -2.71 8.11
C VAL A 162 13.24 -3.42 7.98
N ARG A 163 13.31 -4.48 7.16
CA ARG A 163 14.57 -5.18 6.87
C ARG A 163 15.59 -4.28 6.17
N ILE A 164 15.14 -3.42 5.25
CA ILE A 164 16.00 -2.44 4.55
C ILE A 164 16.57 -1.43 5.55
N GLU A 165 15.74 -0.88 6.43
CA GLU A 165 16.14 0.16 7.38
C GLU A 165 17.03 -0.37 8.52
N ARG A 166 16.76 -1.58 9.02
CA ARG A 166 17.41 -2.11 10.23
C ARG A 166 18.57 -3.06 9.95
N VAL A 167 18.43 -3.94 8.95
CA VAL A 167 19.34 -5.08 8.76
C VAL A 167 20.30 -4.87 7.59
N ARG A 168 19.81 -4.36 6.45
CA ARG A 168 20.60 -4.31 5.21
C ARG A 168 21.61 -3.16 5.20
N LYS A 169 22.84 -3.41 5.65
CA LYS A 169 23.96 -2.43 5.67
C LYS A 169 24.17 -1.69 4.33
N LYS A 170 24.05 -2.38 3.18
CA LYS A 170 24.25 -1.80 1.84
C LYS A 170 23.17 -0.78 1.43
N THR A 171 21.94 -0.94 1.92
CA THR A 171 20.78 -0.10 1.56
C THR A 171 20.30 0.77 2.72
N LYS A 172 20.92 0.69 3.90
CA LYS A 172 20.52 1.42 5.10
C LYS A 172 20.48 2.94 4.92
N ARG A 173 21.35 3.47 4.05
CA ARG A 173 21.42 4.91 3.73
C ARG A 173 20.38 5.37 2.71
N LYS A 174 19.57 4.46 2.15
CA LYS A 174 18.55 4.77 1.15
C LYS A 174 17.37 5.55 1.75
N VAL A 175 17.02 5.24 3.00
CA VAL A 175 15.92 5.93 3.71
C VAL A 175 16.51 7.03 4.60
N PRO A 176 16.11 8.30 4.40
CA PRO A 176 16.50 9.40 5.27
C PRO A 176 16.17 9.12 6.73
N GLU A 177 17.03 9.52 7.67
CA GLU A 177 16.86 9.15 9.08
C GLU A 177 15.54 9.65 9.67
N TRP A 178 15.14 10.86 9.28
CA TRP A 178 13.88 11.48 9.68
C TRP A 178 12.64 10.75 9.16
N MET A 179 12.76 9.85 8.19
CA MET A 179 11.66 9.09 7.60
C MET A 179 11.58 7.65 8.11
N ARG A 180 12.62 7.16 8.79
CA ARG A 180 12.70 5.77 9.25
C ARG A 180 11.59 5.44 10.24
N LEU A 181 11.17 4.17 10.22
CA LEU A 181 10.13 3.64 11.09
C LEU A 181 10.64 3.46 12.52
N THR A 182 9.99 4.16 13.45
CA THR A 182 10.19 3.93 14.89
C THR A 182 9.52 2.63 15.32
N ASP A 183 9.98 2.02 16.43
CA ASP A 183 9.33 0.82 16.99
C ASP A 183 7.85 1.05 17.26
N LYS A 184 7.50 2.22 17.82
CA LYS A 184 6.11 2.61 18.09
C LYS A 184 5.25 2.65 16.83
N GLN A 185 5.78 3.15 15.70
CA GLN A 185 5.05 3.17 14.43
C GLN A 185 4.85 1.76 13.85
N ILE A 186 5.83 0.86 14.03
CA ILE A 186 5.68 -0.55 13.65
C ILE A 186 4.61 -1.23 14.50
N GLU A 187 4.64 -1.03 15.82
CA GLU A 187 3.63 -1.59 16.74
C GLU A 187 2.23 -1.03 16.45
N SER A 188 2.12 0.27 16.14
CA SER A 188 0.86 0.90 15.73
C SER A 188 0.30 0.27 14.44
N PHE A 189 1.17 0.09 13.43
CA PHE A 189 0.80 -0.59 12.19
C PHE A 189 0.30 -2.02 12.43
N VAL A 190 0.99 -2.79 13.28
CA VAL A 190 0.57 -4.16 13.63
C VAL A 190 -0.76 -4.14 14.38
N SER A 191 -0.91 -3.28 15.38
CA SER A 191 -2.11 -3.17 16.21
C SER A 191 -3.35 -2.80 15.40
N MET A 192 -3.18 -1.95 14.40
CA MET A 192 -4.25 -1.54 13.49
C MET A 192 -4.73 -2.67 12.58
N LEU A 193 -3.84 -3.55 12.11
CA LEU A 193 -4.18 -4.64 11.20
C LEU A 193 -4.64 -5.92 11.91
N LEU A 194 -4.15 -6.15 13.13
CA LEU A 194 -4.33 -7.41 13.84
C LEU A 194 -5.80 -7.83 13.99
N PRO A 195 -6.77 -6.96 14.34
CA PRO A 195 -8.18 -7.35 14.41
C PRO A 195 -8.70 -7.91 13.08
N SER A 196 -8.47 -7.19 11.99
CA SER A 196 -8.88 -7.57 10.63
C SER A 196 -8.24 -8.89 10.16
N VAL A 197 -6.99 -9.13 10.54
CA VAL A 197 -6.26 -10.36 10.18
C VAL A 197 -6.74 -11.56 11.00
N ILE A 198 -7.08 -11.37 12.27
CA ILE A 198 -7.66 -12.43 13.10
C ILE A 198 -9.02 -12.87 12.54
N TYR A 199 -9.90 -11.93 12.16
CA TYR A 199 -11.13 -12.29 11.45
C TYR A 199 -10.86 -13.10 10.19
N SER A 200 -9.91 -12.63 9.39
CA SER A 200 -9.52 -13.33 8.17
C SER A 200 -8.96 -14.73 8.41
N ALA A 201 -8.37 -15.02 9.58
CA ALA A 201 -7.84 -16.34 9.92
C ALA A 201 -8.96 -17.37 10.21
N PHE A 202 -10.15 -16.89 10.58
CA PHE A 202 -11.36 -17.69 10.78
C PHE A 202 -12.30 -17.68 9.57
N SER A 203 -11.86 -17.11 8.44
CA SER A 203 -12.62 -17.10 7.19
C SER A 203 -12.87 -18.53 6.71
N THR A 204 -14.05 -18.75 6.13
CA THR A 204 -14.43 -20.01 5.47
C THR A 204 -13.80 -20.14 4.09
N VAL A 205 -13.22 -19.06 3.55
CA VAL A 205 -12.47 -19.07 2.30
C VAL A 205 -11.09 -19.70 2.55
N GLU A 206 -10.88 -20.90 2.03
CA GLU A 206 -9.61 -21.63 2.18
C GLU A 206 -8.48 -20.94 1.39
N THR A 207 -7.71 -20.11 2.08
CA THR A 207 -6.43 -19.57 1.57
C THR A 207 -5.33 -19.72 2.61
N SER A 208 -4.08 -19.78 2.16
CA SER A 208 -2.92 -19.73 3.06
C SER A 208 -2.53 -18.30 3.47
N LEU A 209 -3.21 -17.27 2.94
CA LEU A 209 -2.87 -15.87 3.14
C LEU A 209 -2.94 -15.43 4.61
N PRO A 210 -3.99 -15.74 5.40
CA PRO A 210 -4.08 -15.32 6.79
C PRO A 210 -2.90 -15.79 7.62
N SER A 211 -2.49 -17.05 7.45
CA SER A 211 -1.32 -17.62 8.15
C SER A 211 -0.01 -16.90 7.78
N CYS A 212 0.14 -16.53 6.51
CA CYS A 212 1.30 -15.78 6.03
C CYS A 212 1.33 -14.36 6.60
N ILE A 213 0.17 -13.69 6.65
CA ILE A 213 0.02 -12.36 7.21
C ILE A 213 0.37 -12.37 8.71
N LEU A 214 -0.21 -13.29 9.48
CA LEU A 214 0.07 -13.44 10.92
C LEU A 214 1.56 -13.69 11.18
N ARG A 215 2.21 -14.55 10.39
CA ARG A 215 3.66 -14.78 10.50
C ARG A 215 4.47 -13.50 10.27
N TYR A 216 4.10 -12.69 9.26
CA TYR A 216 4.79 -11.43 9.01
C TYR A 216 4.52 -10.37 10.08
N LEU A 217 3.29 -10.28 10.60
CA LEU A 217 3.01 -9.43 11.75
C LEU A 217 3.82 -9.85 12.98
N ALA A 218 3.98 -11.16 13.22
CA ALA A 218 4.80 -11.68 14.31
C ALA A 218 6.29 -11.36 14.14
N PHE A 219 6.81 -11.24 12.92
CA PHE A 219 8.17 -10.72 12.69
C PHE A 219 8.30 -9.22 13.00
N LEU A 220 7.22 -8.45 12.88
CA LEU A 220 7.21 -7.01 13.13
C LEU A 220 7.05 -6.70 14.63
N ALA A 221 6.09 -7.33 15.31
CA ALA A 221 5.80 -7.12 16.74
C ALA A 221 5.31 -8.42 17.40
N PRO A 222 6.22 -9.35 17.76
CA PRO A 222 5.85 -10.66 18.29
C PRO A 222 5.08 -10.57 19.62
N ASN A 223 5.41 -9.57 20.45
CA ASN A 223 4.74 -9.27 21.71
C ASN A 223 3.23 -8.98 21.56
N LEU A 224 2.81 -8.44 20.43
CA LEU A 224 1.40 -8.13 20.16
C LEU A 224 0.67 -9.30 19.50
N VAL A 225 1.35 -10.06 18.64
CA VAL A 225 0.72 -11.07 17.78
C VAL A 225 0.65 -12.43 18.46
N LEU A 226 1.73 -12.88 19.10
CA LEU A 226 1.79 -14.24 19.66
C LEU A 226 0.71 -14.51 20.71
N PRO A 227 0.39 -13.59 21.66
CA PRO A 227 -0.70 -13.83 22.60
C PRO A 227 -2.03 -14.10 21.88
N ARG A 228 -2.35 -13.32 20.85
CA ARG A 228 -3.63 -13.41 20.12
C ARG A 228 -3.80 -14.68 19.29
N VAL A 229 -2.72 -15.36 18.95
CA VAL A 229 -2.74 -16.59 18.13
C VAL A 229 -2.70 -17.84 19.01
N LEU A 230 -2.21 -17.71 20.25
CA LEU A 230 -2.11 -18.82 21.21
C LEU A 230 -3.33 -18.94 22.12
N ASP A 231 -4.11 -17.87 22.27
CA ASP A 231 -5.42 -17.85 22.95
C ASP A 231 -6.48 -18.65 22.16
#